data_AF-A0AAX4I7K7-F1
#
_entry.id   AF-A0AAX4I7K7-F1
#
_cell.length_a   1.000
_cell.length_b   1.000
_cell.length_c   1.000
_cell.angle_alpha   90.00
_cell.angle_beta   90.00
_cell.angle_gamma   90.00
#
_symmetry.space_group_name_H-M   'P 1'
#
loop_
_entity.id
_entity.type
_entity.pdbx_description
1 polymer ?
#
loop_
_entity_poly.entity_id
_entity_poly.type
_entity_poly.pdbx_seq_one_letter_code
_entity_poly.pdbx_strand_id
1 'polypeptide(L)'
;MECEWDTEPETTRRQALLNRTEDLERENEDLHELIRYLCSRPESEALEILHRLRATGDAFHVLDLVRMGDLLLNNLPNENRDDEKTDGARQSSTTSSKPGSSHGQASEAPNEPRD
;
A
#
# COMPACT_ATOMS: atom_id res chain seq x y z
N MET A 1 -36.17 14.37 -40.68
CA MET A 1 -34.88 14.40 -39.98
C MET A 1 -35.21 14.76 -38.56
N GLU A 2 -35.08 13.80 -37.66
CA GLU A 2 -35.48 13.91 -36.26
C GLU A 2 -34.36 14.63 -35.50
N CYS A 3 -34.68 15.65 -34.72
CA CYS A 3 -33.67 16.42 -33.99
C CYS A 3 -33.45 15.76 -32.62
N GLU A 4 -32.44 14.89 -32.56
CA GLU A 4 -31.93 14.33 -31.31
C GLU A 4 -31.11 15.40 -30.57
N TRP A 5 -31.33 15.55 -29.26
CA TRP A 5 -30.62 16.51 -28.42
C TRP A 5 -29.76 15.73 -27.41
N ASP A 6 -28.48 16.08 -27.29
CA ASP A 6 -27.51 15.46 -26.36
C ASP A 6 -27.81 15.71 -24.85
N THR A 7 -29.00 16.19 -24.50
CA THR A 7 -29.36 16.71 -23.17
C THR A 7 -30.78 16.31 -22.80
N GLU A 8 -31.00 15.86 -21.56
CA GLU A 8 -32.34 15.65 -21.04
C GLU A 8 -33.18 16.94 -21.12
N PRO A 9 -34.50 16.84 -21.42
CA PRO A 9 -35.34 17.99 -21.77
C PRO A 9 -35.42 19.09 -20.71
N GLU A 10 -35.18 18.76 -19.44
CA GLU A 10 -35.21 19.71 -18.31
C GLU A 10 -33.83 20.30 -17.94
N THR A 11 -32.76 19.91 -18.66
CA THR A 11 -31.38 20.37 -18.38
C THR A 11 -30.87 21.31 -19.46
N THR A 12 -30.34 22.47 -19.06
CA THR A 12 -29.58 23.29 -20.02
C THR A 12 -28.28 22.56 -20.39
N ARG A 13 -27.85 22.66 -21.66
CA ARG A 13 -26.54 22.12 -22.10
C ARG A 13 -25.37 22.53 -21.22
N ARG A 14 -25.42 23.74 -20.63
CA ARG A 14 -24.41 24.19 -19.66
C ARG A 14 -24.46 23.36 -18.37
N GLN A 15 -25.64 23.09 -17.83
CA GLN A 15 -25.79 22.26 -16.63
C GLN A 15 -25.34 20.81 -16.89
N ALA A 16 -25.73 20.23 -18.02
CA ALA A 16 -25.28 18.88 -18.40
C ALA A 16 -23.75 18.78 -18.50
N LEU A 17 -23.08 19.81 -19.03
CA LEU A 17 -21.62 19.89 -19.05
C LEU A 17 -21.01 20.04 -17.65
N LEU A 18 -21.59 20.86 -16.77
CA LEU A 18 -21.12 21.02 -15.39
C LEU A 18 -21.23 19.71 -14.61
N ASN A 19 -22.40 19.06 -14.63
CA ASN A 19 -22.62 17.77 -13.97
C ASN A 19 -21.57 16.74 -14.43
N ARG A 20 -21.35 16.65 -15.76
CA ARG A 20 -20.36 15.73 -16.33
C ARG A 20 -18.92 16.06 -15.92
N THR A 21 -18.59 17.33 -15.74
CA THR A 21 -17.28 17.73 -15.19
C THR A 21 -17.14 17.26 -13.74
N GLU A 22 -18.16 17.48 -12.90
CA GLU A 22 -18.15 17.01 -11.51
C GLU A 22 -18.09 15.47 -11.40
N ASP A 23 -18.78 14.74 -12.28
CA ASP A 23 -18.71 13.28 -12.36
C ASP A 23 -17.29 12.79 -12.70
N LEU A 24 -16.67 13.38 -13.73
CA LEU A 24 -15.31 13.06 -14.15
C LEU A 24 -14.26 13.45 -13.10
N GLU A 25 -14.47 14.53 -12.35
CA GLU A 25 -13.61 14.92 -11.23
C GLU A 25 -13.71 13.91 -10.08
N ARG A 26 -14.92 13.46 -9.71
CA ARG A 26 -15.13 12.37 -8.73
C ARG A 26 -14.46 11.06 -9.17
N GLU A 27 -14.70 10.62 -10.40
CA GLU A 27 -14.06 9.42 -10.96
C GLU A 27 -12.53 9.52 -10.94
N ASN A 28 -11.98 10.71 -11.20
CA ASN A 28 -10.54 10.94 -11.15
C ASN A 28 -9.97 10.85 -9.73
N GLU A 29 -10.68 11.40 -8.74
CA GLU A 29 -10.31 11.30 -7.33
C GLU A 29 -10.35 9.85 -6.81
N ASP A 30 -11.36 9.08 -7.21
CA ASP A 30 -11.51 7.66 -6.90
C ASP A 30 -10.36 6.82 -7.51
N LEU A 31 -10.03 7.04 -8.79
CA LEU A 31 -8.89 6.36 -9.43
C LEU A 31 -7.56 6.72 -8.76
N HIS A 32 -7.37 7.97 -8.35
CA HIS A 32 -6.20 8.36 -7.55
C HIS A 32 -6.21 7.72 -6.16
N GLU A 33 -7.37 7.47 -5.54
CA GLU A 33 -7.47 6.72 -4.28
C GLU A 33 -7.07 5.26 -4.43
N LEU A 34 -7.54 4.59 -5.48
CA LEU A 34 -7.15 3.21 -5.78
C LEU A 34 -5.63 3.09 -5.96
N ILE A 35 -5.01 4.06 -6.66
CA ILE A 35 -3.54 4.15 -6.79
C ILE A 35 -2.88 4.38 -5.42
N ARG A 36 -3.40 5.28 -4.58
CA ARG A 36 -2.88 5.49 -3.21
C ARG A 36 -2.94 4.20 -2.39
N TYR A 37 -4.00 3.42 -2.48
CA TYR A 37 -4.09 2.12 -1.79
C TYR A 37 -3.05 1.12 -2.31
N LEU A 38 -2.85 1.02 -3.63
CA LEU A 38 -1.81 0.16 -4.22
C LEU A 38 -0.39 0.55 -3.79
N CYS A 39 -0.12 1.84 -3.57
CA CYS A 39 1.20 2.33 -3.16
C CYS A 39 1.47 2.32 -1.64
N SER A 40 0.42 2.34 -0.79
CA SER A 40 0.57 2.49 0.67
C SER A 40 0.31 1.23 1.48
N ARG A 41 -0.41 0.25 0.92
CA ARG A 41 -0.71 -1.03 1.58
C ARG A 41 0.45 -2.03 1.50
N PRO A 42 0.47 -3.06 2.36
CA PRO A 42 1.36 -4.21 2.20
C PRO A 42 1.23 -4.87 0.82
N GLU A 43 2.34 -5.40 0.29
CA GLU A 43 2.41 -6.01 -1.04
C GLU A 43 1.34 -7.10 -1.27
N SER A 44 1.04 -7.91 -0.24
CA SER A 44 0.01 -8.94 -0.31
C SER A 44 -1.40 -8.38 -0.49
N GLU A 45 -1.72 -7.23 0.12
CA GLU A 45 -3.01 -6.54 -0.08
C GLU A 45 -3.06 -5.89 -1.46
N ALA A 46 -1.98 -5.21 -1.87
CA ALA A 46 -1.90 -4.57 -3.18
C ALA A 46 -2.05 -5.60 -4.34
N LEU A 47 -1.45 -6.79 -4.19
CA LEU A 47 -1.63 -7.89 -5.14
C LEU A 47 -3.07 -8.39 -5.21
N GLU A 48 -3.76 -8.54 -4.07
CA GLU A 48 -5.17 -8.94 -4.04
C GLU A 48 -6.08 -7.89 -4.71
N ILE A 49 -5.82 -6.60 -4.49
CA ILE A 49 -6.52 -5.50 -5.20
C ILE A 49 -6.29 -5.61 -6.71
N LEU A 50 -5.05 -5.84 -7.16
CA LEU A 50 -4.72 -6.04 -8.58
C LEU A 50 -5.38 -7.31 -9.16
N HIS A 51 -5.46 -8.40 -8.41
CA HIS A 51 -6.14 -9.63 -8.84
C HIS A 51 -7.64 -9.40 -9.05
N ARG A 52 -8.31 -8.70 -8.12
CA ARG A 52 -9.73 -8.35 -8.25
C ARG A 52 -9.99 -7.39 -9.42
N LEU A 53 -9.13 -6.39 -9.61
CA LEU A 53 -9.20 -5.46 -10.74
C LEU A 53 -9.09 -6.19 -12.08
N ARG A 54 -8.19 -7.18 -12.19
CA ARG A 54 -8.04 -8.00 -13.40
C ARG A 54 -9.19 -9.00 -13.62
N ALA A 55 -9.87 -9.43 -12.55
CA ALA A 55 -10.98 -10.37 -12.63
C ALA A 55 -12.31 -9.70 -12.99
N THR A 56 -12.54 -8.48 -12.50
CA THR A 56 -13.78 -7.72 -12.72
C THR A 56 -13.69 -6.79 -13.93
N GLY A 57 -12.52 -6.18 -14.18
CA GLY A 57 -12.36 -5.07 -15.12
C GLY A 57 -12.94 -3.74 -14.63
N ASP A 58 -13.42 -3.68 -13.39
CA ASP A 58 -14.09 -2.52 -12.79
C ASP A 58 -13.27 -1.97 -11.61
N ALA A 59 -12.72 -0.77 -11.78
CA ALA A 59 -11.90 -0.12 -10.78
C ALA A 59 -12.72 0.45 -9.62
N PHE A 60 -13.93 0.96 -9.89
CA PHE A 60 -14.78 1.60 -8.89
C PHE A 60 -15.38 0.56 -7.96
N HIS A 61 -15.88 -0.56 -8.51
CA HIS A 61 -16.35 -1.68 -7.70
C HIS A 61 -15.25 -2.26 -6.78
N VAL A 62 -14.01 -2.35 -7.28
CA VAL A 62 -12.87 -2.81 -6.47
C VAL A 62 -12.52 -1.80 -5.38
N LEU A 63 -12.59 -0.49 -5.66
CA LEU A 63 -12.38 0.55 -4.67
C LEU A 63 -13.44 0.48 -3.55
N ASP A 64 -14.71 0.28 -3.88
CA ASP A 64 -15.78 0.11 -2.91
C ASP A 64 -15.57 -1.13 -2.01
N LEU A 65 -15.13 -2.26 -2.58
CA LEU A 65 -14.77 -3.45 -1.80
C LEU A 65 -13.63 -3.18 -0.81
N VAL A 66 -12.64 -2.36 -1.20
CA VAL A 66 -11.52 -1.96 -0.34
C VAL A 66 -12.00 -1.03 0.78
N ARG A 67 -12.79 0.01 0.45
CA ARG A 67 -13.41 0.93 1.42
C ARG A 67 -14.30 0.21 2.43
N MET A 68 -15.12 -0.74 1.99
CA MET A 68 -15.93 -1.58 2.88
C MET A 68 -15.05 -2.48 3.77
N GLY A 69 -13.96 -3.04 3.23
CA GLY A 69 -12.98 -3.80 4.01
C GLY A 69 -12.36 -2.98 5.14
N ASP A 70 -11.91 -1.76 4.84
CA ASP A 70 -11.36 -0.83 5.83
C ASP A 70 -12.39 -0.49 6.91
N LEU A 71 -13.64 -0.20 6.53
CA LEU A 71 -14.72 0.07 7.48
C LEU A 71 -14.97 -1.12 8.42
N LEU A 72 -14.96 -2.35 7.92
CA LEU A 72 -15.15 -3.54 8.76
C LEU A 72 -13.97 -3.77 9.72
N LEU A 73 -12.73 -3.59 9.25
CA LEU A 73 -11.53 -3.76 10.06
C LEU A 73 -11.38 -2.66 11.13
N ASN A 74 -11.67 -1.41 10.79
CA ASN A 74 -11.57 -0.27 11.71
C ASN A 74 -12.63 -0.29 12.83
N ASN A 75 -13.75 -1.00 12.64
CA ASN A 75 -14.80 -1.16 13.64
C ASN A 75 -14.65 -2.42 14.51
N LEU A 76 -13.59 -3.22 14.31
CA LEU A 76 -13.36 -4.41 15.13
C LEU A 76 -12.85 -4.00 16.53
N PRO A 77 -13.51 -4.41 17.64
CA PRO A 77 -13.01 -4.07 18.97
C PRO A 77 -11.65 -4.74 19.20
N ASN A 78 -10.68 -3.93 19.64
CA ASN A 78 -9.31 -4.36 19.88
C ASN A 78 -9.19 -5.11 21.23
N GLU A 79 -9.88 -6.26 21.35
CA GLU A 79 -9.66 -7.19 22.46
C GLU A 79 -8.28 -7.87 22.32
N ASN A 80 -7.55 -7.93 23.43
CA ASN A 80 -6.25 -8.59 23.63
C ASN A 80 -4.99 -7.82 23.18
N ARG A 81 -4.58 -6.83 23.99
CA ARG A 81 -3.16 -6.42 24.14
C ARG A 81 -2.73 -6.08 25.57
N ASP A 82 -3.33 -6.76 26.56
CA ASP A 82 -2.81 -6.80 27.94
C ASP A 82 -2.18 -8.17 28.23
N ASP A 83 -1.14 -8.53 27.46
CA ASP A 83 -0.26 -9.64 27.82
C ASP A 83 0.57 -9.23 29.04
N GLU A 84 0.13 -9.72 30.20
CA GLU A 84 0.65 -9.43 31.52
C GLU A 84 2.16 -9.75 31.62
N LYS A 85 3.00 -8.71 31.66
CA LYS A 85 4.45 -8.86 31.90
C LYS A 85 4.74 -9.03 33.39
N THR A 86 4.32 -10.16 33.96
CA THR A 86 4.73 -10.63 35.28
C THR A 86 5.95 -11.57 35.19
N ASP A 87 6.74 -11.58 36.26
CA ASP A 87 8.06 -12.21 36.41
C ASP A 87 9.20 -11.79 35.45
N GLY A 88 10.45 -11.74 35.88
CA GLY A 88 10.98 -11.95 37.23
C GLY A 88 12.50 -11.71 37.23
N ALA A 89 13.02 -11.05 38.26
CA ALA A 89 14.42 -10.62 38.25
C ALA A 89 15.42 -11.78 38.36
N ARG A 90 16.33 -11.89 37.39
CA ARG A 90 17.65 -12.52 37.61
C ARG A 90 18.77 -11.69 36.99
N GLN A 91 19.37 -10.85 37.83
CA GLN A 91 20.70 -10.30 37.57
C GLN A 91 21.74 -11.42 37.66
N SER A 92 22.69 -11.45 36.74
CA SER A 92 23.97 -12.15 36.92
C SER A 92 25.04 -11.44 36.11
N SER A 93 25.96 -10.80 36.84
CA SER A 93 27.14 -10.11 36.35
C SER A 93 28.31 -11.08 36.14
N THR A 94 29.50 -10.54 35.80
CA THR A 94 30.80 -11.23 35.59
C THR A 94 30.94 -11.93 34.21
N THR A 95 32.08 -11.87 33.50
CA THR A 95 33.35 -11.15 33.72
C THR A 95 34.05 -10.84 32.39
N SER A 96 34.99 -9.89 32.43
CA SER A 96 35.90 -9.52 31.34
C SER A 96 36.81 -10.66 30.84
N SER A 97 37.13 -10.63 29.55
CA SER A 97 38.52 -10.75 29.05
C SER A 97 38.65 -10.31 27.59
N LYS A 98 39.78 -9.66 27.27
CA LYS A 98 40.19 -9.23 25.91
C LYS A 98 41.50 -9.99 25.53
N PRO A 99 42.26 -9.67 24.47
CA PRO A 99 42.46 -10.56 23.31
C PRO A 99 43.85 -11.21 23.21
N GLY A 100 43.99 -12.17 22.29
CA GLY A 100 45.25 -12.59 21.65
C GLY A 100 44.91 -13.29 20.32
N SER A 101 45.51 -13.03 19.15
CA SER A 101 46.84 -12.55 18.73
C SER A 101 47.95 -13.60 18.65
N SER A 102 47.98 -14.31 17.52
CA SER A 102 49.17 -14.85 16.84
C SER A 102 48.71 -15.49 15.52
N HIS A 103 49.46 -15.59 14.43
CA HIS A 103 50.63 -14.92 13.84
C HIS A 103 50.87 -15.69 12.52
N GLY A 104 51.06 -15.01 11.38
CA GLY A 104 51.14 -15.67 10.07
C GLY A 104 51.49 -14.71 8.92
N GLN A 105 52.76 -14.30 8.86
CA GLN A 105 53.42 -13.74 7.65
C GLN A 105 53.74 -14.87 6.65
N ALA A 106 53.96 -14.71 5.33
CA ALA A 106 53.91 -13.58 4.34
C ALA A 106 53.55 -14.21 2.95
N SER A 107 53.54 -13.61 1.75
CA SER A 107 54.05 -12.35 1.14
C SER A 107 53.08 -11.87 0.03
N GLU A 108 52.96 -10.60 -0.35
CA GLU A 108 53.80 -9.81 -1.30
C GLU A 108 54.00 -10.52 -2.67
N ALA A 109 53.15 -10.34 -3.71
CA ALA A 109 52.94 -9.20 -4.65
C ALA A 109 53.44 -9.59 -6.10
N PRO A 110 53.29 -8.78 -7.18
CA PRO A 110 52.10 -8.10 -7.73
C PRO A 110 51.90 -8.21 -9.30
N ASN A 111 50.80 -7.64 -9.84
CA ASN A 111 50.57 -7.09 -11.22
C ASN A 111 50.55 -8.05 -12.47
N GLU A 112 49.42 -8.17 -13.19
CA GLU A 112 48.93 -7.39 -14.40
C GLU A 112 49.47 -7.93 -15.75
N PRO A 113 48.93 -7.62 -16.97
CA PRO A 113 47.66 -7.01 -17.35
C PRO A 113 46.89 -7.78 -18.49
N ARG A 114 45.97 -7.06 -19.16
CA ARG A 114 45.04 -7.36 -20.28
C ARG A 114 45.60 -8.07 -21.53
N ASP A 115 44.67 -8.68 -22.28
CA ASP A 115 44.32 -8.29 -23.67
C ASP A 115 42.78 -8.18 -23.79
#